data_AF-A0A1R4KRP0-F1
#
_entry.id   AF-A0A1R4KRP0-F1
#
_cell.length_a   1.000
_cell.length_b   1.000
_cell.length_c   1.000
_cell.angle_alpha   90.00
_cell.angle_beta   90.00
_cell.angle_gamma   90.00
#
_symmetry.space_group_name_H-M   'P 1'
#
loop_
_entity.id
_entity.type
_entity.pdbx_description
1 polymer ?
#
loop_
_entity_poly.entity_id
_entity_poly.type
_entity_poly.pdbx_seq_one_letter_code
_entity_poly.pdbx_strand_id
1 'polypeptide(L)'
;MKVFSKYFILWLTILLSNYDIRAQNAHEVDIQQISIRDTVLMNEISNMIREQEGANIEHVSESWFDEGLGYIKLTIDSYHKGDTILRYQIVPDQTPIEVTGSDPAFPIYYALNNARPILVYYSHSFMEALGIKFSHKSKVKFLKQLDKVLPTPEKEVGRNEKGEVVFRIDDFRPQHVTFGLNKTIYLLRDSSYVISKEREY
;
A
#
# COMPACT_ATOMS: atom_id res chain seq x y z
N MET A 1 -45.10 33.72 -32.50
CA MET A 1 -44.20 32.68 -31.94
C MET A 1 -42.72 33.04 -32.18
N LYS A 2 -42.18 34.08 -31.52
CA LYS A 2 -40.77 34.53 -31.70
C LYS A 2 -40.08 35.07 -30.42
N VAL A 3 -40.72 35.03 -29.26
CA VAL A 3 -40.18 35.63 -28.02
C VAL A 3 -39.46 34.61 -27.13
N PHE A 4 -39.72 33.30 -27.31
CA PHE A 4 -39.11 32.24 -26.50
C PHE A 4 -37.64 31.93 -26.80
N SER A 5 -37.11 32.37 -27.95
CA SER A 5 -35.75 32.02 -28.38
C SER A 5 -34.65 32.86 -27.69
N LYS A 6 -34.91 34.12 -27.35
CA LYS A 6 -33.86 35.00 -26.80
C LYS A 6 -33.52 34.70 -25.33
N TYR A 7 -34.51 34.28 -24.54
CA TYR A 7 -34.29 33.91 -23.14
C TYR A 7 -33.68 32.50 -23.00
N PHE A 8 -33.93 31.61 -23.95
CA PHE A 8 -33.34 30.27 -23.95
C PHE A 8 -31.82 30.33 -24.18
N ILE A 9 -31.36 31.20 -25.07
CA ILE A 9 -29.92 31.39 -25.32
C ILE A 9 -29.23 32.03 -24.11
N LEU A 10 -29.89 33.00 -23.44
CA LEU A 10 -29.37 33.62 -22.22
C LEU A 10 -29.31 32.66 -21.03
N TRP A 11 -30.30 31.76 -20.91
CA TRP A 11 -30.28 30.66 -19.93
C TRP A 11 -29.19 29.63 -20.24
N LEU A 12 -28.95 29.33 -21.52
CA LEU A 12 -27.92 28.38 -21.94
C LEU A 12 -26.51 28.94 -21.68
N THR A 13 -26.28 30.24 -21.87
CA THR A 13 -24.99 30.87 -21.53
C THR A 13 -24.75 30.99 -20.04
N ILE A 14 -25.78 31.19 -19.20
CA ILE A 14 -25.64 31.14 -17.73
C ILE A 14 -25.37 29.71 -17.25
N LEU A 15 -26.01 28.70 -17.88
CA LEU A 15 -25.71 27.30 -17.60
C LEU A 15 -24.29 26.91 -18.03
N LEU A 16 -23.81 27.43 -19.17
CA LEU A 16 -22.45 27.17 -19.66
C LEU A 16 -21.37 28.01 -18.97
N SER A 17 -21.69 29.18 -18.41
CA SER A 17 -20.73 29.94 -17.59
C SER A 17 -20.57 29.37 -16.18
N ASN A 18 -21.46 28.45 -15.76
CA ASN A 18 -21.22 27.60 -14.60
C ASN A 18 -20.36 26.38 -14.94
N TYR A 19 -19.98 26.17 -16.21
CA TYR A 19 -18.97 25.19 -16.63
C TYR A 19 -17.55 25.79 -16.67
N ASP A 20 -17.30 26.85 -15.89
CA ASP A 20 -15.98 27.11 -15.30
C ASP A 20 -15.66 26.10 -14.17
N ILE A 21 -16.18 24.87 -14.26
CA ILE A 21 -15.73 23.69 -13.52
C ILE A 21 -14.47 23.17 -14.23
N ARG A 22 -13.47 24.04 -14.34
CA ARG A 22 -12.08 23.69 -14.66
C ARG A 22 -11.18 24.18 -13.54
N ALA A 23 -11.64 24.03 -12.30
CA ALA A 23 -10.83 24.14 -11.09
C ALA A 23 -11.60 23.61 -9.87
N GLN A 24 -12.27 22.45 -9.97
CA GLN A 24 -12.42 21.67 -8.74
C GLN A 24 -11.00 21.20 -8.41
N ASN A 25 -10.35 21.95 -7.51
CA ASN A 25 -9.15 21.52 -6.81
C ASN A 25 -9.36 20.05 -6.45
N ALA A 26 -8.50 19.17 -6.95
CA ALA A 26 -8.48 17.76 -6.58
C ALA A 26 -8.53 17.70 -5.06
N HIS A 27 -9.73 17.47 -4.50
CA HIS A 27 -9.92 17.51 -3.07
C HIS A 27 -9.16 16.32 -2.54
N GLU A 28 -8.18 16.58 -1.68
CA GLU A 28 -7.43 15.51 -1.07
C GLU A 28 -8.40 14.57 -0.36
N VAL A 29 -8.34 13.29 -0.68
CA VAL A 29 -9.24 12.28 -0.11
C VAL A 29 -8.62 11.62 1.10
N ASP A 30 -9.47 11.08 1.97
CA ASP A 30 -9.05 10.26 3.08
C ASP A 30 -9.02 8.77 2.69
N ILE A 31 -8.04 8.03 3.21
CA ILE A 31 -7.99 6.57 3.18
C ILE A 31 -9.02 6.04 4.18
N GLN A 32 -10.00 5.28 3.70
CA GLN A 32 -11.14 4.84 4.50
C GLN A 32 -11.12 3.34 4.78
N GLN A 33 -11.66 2.97 5.94
CA GLN A 33 -11.94 1.58 6.26
C GLN A 33 -13.23 1.13 5.55
N ILE A 34 -13.22 -0.06 4.97
CA ILE A 34 -14.39 -0.70 4.34
C ILE A 34 -14.62 -2.10 4.91
N SER A 35 -15.73 -2.71 4.53
CA SER A 35 -16.00 -4.14 4.75
C SER A 35 -16.06 -4.86 3.40
N ILE A 36 -15.32 -5.95 3.27
CA ILE A 36 -15.36 -6.82 2.09
C ILE A 36 -16.50 -7.82 2.29
N ARG A 37 -17.47 -7.82 1.37
CA ARG A 37 -18.66 -8.70 1.44
C ARG A 37 -18.53 -9.99 0.64
N ASP A 38 -17.52 -10.07 -0.22
CA ASP A 38 -17.24 -11.29 -0.98
C ASP A 38 -16.76 -12.38 0.00
N THR A 39 -17.62 -13.35 0.26
CA THR A 39 -17.38 -14.41 1.24
C THR A 39 -16.32 -15.39 0.76
N VAL A 40 -16.22 -15.65 -0.55
CA VAL A 40 -15.21 -16.56 -1.10
C VAL A 40 -13.83 -15.92 -0.95
N LEU A 41 -13.68 -14.66 -1.38
CA LEU A 41 -12.43 -13.92 -1.21
C LEU A 41 -12.00 -13.84 0.26
N MET A 42 -12.95 -13.53 1.16
CA MET A 42 -12.64 -13.44 2.59
C MET A 42 -12.28 -14.79 3.21
N ASN A 43 -12.88 -15.89 2.75
CA ASN A 43 -12.48 -17.23 3.17
C ASN A 43 -11.05 -17.54 2.70
N GLU A 44 -10.70 -17.23 1.45
CA GLU A 44 -9.33 -17.44 0.94
C GLU A 44 -8.28 -16.61 1.70
N ILE A 45 -8.57 -15.34 1.97
CA ILE A 45 -7.69 -14.51 2.80
C ILE A 45 -7.56 -15.08 4.22
N SER A 46 -8.66 -15.58 4.81
CA SER A 46 -8.61 -16.19 6.13
C SER A 46 -7.83 -17.50 6.15
N ASN A 47 -7.93 -18.31 5.09
CA ASN A 47 -7.12 -19.52 4.92
C ASN A 47 -5.64 -19.16 4.84
N MET A 48 -5.29 -18.19 3.99
CA MET A 48 -3.92 -17.72 3.82
C MET A 48 -3.32 -17.23 5.14
N ILE A 49 -4.06 -16.40 5.90
CA ILE A 49 -3.62 -15.94 7.23
C ILE A 49 -3.36 -17.17 8.12
N ARG A 50 -4.32 -18.09 8.24
CA ARG A 50 -4.17 -19.28 9.09
C ARG A 50 -3.04 -20.21 8.68
N GLU A 51 -2.79 -20.39 7.38
CA GLU A 51 -1.69 -21.22 6.89
C GLU A 51 -0.34 -20.60 7.24
N GLN A 52 -0.21 -19.28 7.09
CA GLN A 52 1.00 -18.55 7.49
C GLN A 52 1.19 -18.59 9.02
N GLU A 53 0.12 -18.44 9.81
CA GLU A 53 0.20 -18.53 11.27
C GLU A 53 0.45 -19.97 11.76
N GLY A 54 -0.09 -20.97 11.06
CA GLY A 54 0.03 -22.39 11.40
C GLY A 54 1.36 -23.04 11.02
N ALA A 55 2.01 -22.59 9.94
CA ALA A 55 3.34 -23.05 9.53
C ALA A 55 4.43 -22.81 10.60
N ASN A 56 4.18 -21.89 11.55
CA ASN A 56 5.05 -21.63 12.70
C ASN A 56 5.08 -22.74 13.76
N ILE A 57 4.12 -23.67 13.76
CA ILE A 57 3.96 -24.62 14.87
C ILE A 57 4.74 -25.93 14.62
N GLU A 58 4.92 -26.33 13.35
CA GLU A 58 5.53 -27.63 13.01
C GLU A 58 6.97 -27.54 12.47
N HIS A 59 7.41 -26.35 12.03
CA HIS A 59 8.79 -26.09 11.65
C HIS A 59 9.25 -24.82 12.36
N VAL A 60 10.48 -24.83 12.91
CA VAL A 60 11.21 -23.61 13.30
C VAL A 60 11.57 -22.86 12.01
N SER A 61 10.57 -22.35 11.32
CA SER A 61 10.70 -21.55 10.11
C SER A 61 9.76 -20.35 10.22
N GLU A 62 10.31 -19.28 10.80
CA GLU A 62 10.17 -17.88 10.38
C GLU A 62 8.95 -17.56 9.49
N SER A 63 7.71 -17.80 9.93
CA SER A 63 6.58 -17.16 9.26
C SER A 63 6.54 -15.73 9.74
N TRP A 64 7.06 -14.89 8.87
CA TRP A 64 7.11 -13.44 9.00
C TRP A 64 5.77 -12.80 9.37
N PHE A 65 4.62 -13.45 9.16
CA PHE A 65 3.32 -12.84 9.47
C PHE A 65 3.01 -12.69 10.98
N ASP A 66 3.57 -13.54 11.85
CA ASP A 66 3.25 -13.55 13.29
C ASP A 66 4.19 -12.72 14.16
N GLU A 67 5.42 -12.47 13.70
CA GLU A 67 6.41 -11.68 14.43
C GLU A 67 6.14 -10.16 14.39
N GLY A 68 4.93 -9.78 13.96
CA GLY A 68 4.50 -8.39 13.83
C GLY A 68 4.90 -7.78 12.50
N LEU A 69 4.86 -8.53 11.39
CA LEU A 69 5.43 -8.11 10.11
C LEU A 69 4.43 -8.15 8.92
N GLY A 70 3.27 -7.49 8.98
CA GLY A 70 2.65 -7.02 7.74
C GLY A 70 1.14 -6.97 7.65
N TYR A 71 0.68 -7.15 6.41
CA TYR A 71 -0.68 -6.96 5.94
C TYR A 71 -0.92 -7.80 4.69
N ILE A 72 -2.18 -7.89 4.25
CA ILE A 72 -2.53 -8.49 2.95
C ILE A 72 -2.70 -7.38 1.93
N LYS A 73 -1.96 -7.45 0.83
CA LYS A 73 -2.15 -6.59 -0.35
C LYS A 73 -3.18 -7.24 -1.27
N LEU A 74 -4.31 -6.57 -1.46
CA LEU A 74 -5.37 -6.97 -2.38
C LEU A 74 -5.39 -6.01 -3.57
N THR A 75 -4.99 -6.48 -4.74
CA THR A 75 -5.10 -5.74 -6.00
C THR A 75 -6.31 -6.22 -6.78
N ILE A 76 -7.14 -5.27 -7.20
CA ILE A 76 -8.35 -5.51 -7.98
C ILE A 76 -8.13 -4.98 -9.40
N ASP A 77 -8.27 -5.87 -10.38
CA ASP A 77 -8.20 -5.54 -11.80
C ASP A 77 -9.55 -5.77 -12.46
N SER A 78 -9.95 -4.86 -13.36
CA SER A 78 -10.99 -5.18 -14.33
C SER A 78 -10.45 -6.24 -15.28
N TYR A 79 -11.20 -7.32 -15.47
CA TYR A 79 -10.77 -8.44 -16.29
C TYR A 79 -11.94 -8.89 -17.14
N HIS A 80 -11.97 -8.50 -18.42
CA HIS A 80 -13.06 -8.80 -19.33
C HIS A 80 -12.64 -9.87 -20.35
N LYS A 81 -12.51 -11.12 -19.89
CA LYS A 81 -12.24 -12.28 -20.75
C LYS A 81 -13.28 -13.37 -20.48
N GLY A 82 -14.05 -13.72 -21.50
CA GLY A 82 -15.21 -14.61 -21.34
C GLY A 82 -16.23 -14.02 -20.39
N ASP A 83 -16.74 -14.83 -19.47
CA ASP A 83 -17.74 -14.41 -18.46
C ASP A 83 -17.11 -13.81 -17.18
N THR A 84 -15.78 -13.68 -17.13
CA THR A 84 -15.10 -13.04 -15.99
C THR A 84 -15.15 -11.52 -16.14
N ILE A 85 -15.34 -10.81 -15.03
CA ILE A 85 -15.42 -9.33 -14.99
C ILE A 85 -14.36 -8.68 -14.08
N LEU A 86 -13.85 -9.43 -13.10
CA LEU A 86 -12.91 -8.96 -12.09
C LEU A 86 -11.87 -10.04 -11.81
N ARG A 87 -10.65 -9.59 -11.48
CA ARG A 87 -9.59 -10.45 -10.97
C ARG A 87 -9.07 -9.87 -9.65
N TYR A 88 -8.91 -10.75 -8.67
CA TYR A 88 -8.25 -10.45 -7.40
C TYR A 88 -6.84 -11.02 -7.40
N GLN A 89 -5.88 -10.22 -6.96
CA GLN A 89 -4.54 -10.68 -6.61
C GLN A 89 -4.31 -10.40 -5.13
N ILE A 90 -4.08 -11.47 -4.36
CA ILE A 90 -3.83 -11.42 -2.92
C ILE A 90 -2.39 -11.81 -2.64
N VAL A 91 -1.64 -10.93 -1.97
CA VAL A 91 -0.23 -11.12 -1.66
C VAL A 91 0.00 -10.65 -0.23
N PRO A 92 0.51 -11.49 0.67
CA PRO A 92 0.94 -11.00 1.98
C PRO A 92 2.17 -10.09 1.79
N ASP A 93 2.32 -9.03 2.57
CA ASP A 93 3.42 -8.07 2.44
C ASP A 93 3.74 -7.45 3.81
N GLN A 94 4.99 -7.10 4.04
CA GLN A 94 5.50 -6.49 5.27
C GLN A 94 6.23 -5.17 5.02
N THR A 95 6.26 -4.75 3.76
CA THR A 95 7.02 -3.59 3.34
C THR A 95 6.39 -2.32 3.91
N PRO A 96 7.16 -1.51 4.67
CA PRO A 96 6.69 -0.22 5.14
C PRO A 96 6.31 0.69 3.97
N ILE A 97 5.22 1.44 4.12
CA ILE A 97 4.80 2.42 3.11
C ILE A 97 5.43 3.77 3.47
N GLU A 98 6.30 4.28 2.59
CA GLU A 98 6.94 5.58 2.79
C GLU A 98 6.05 6.73 2.32
N VAL A 99 6.12 7.88 3.01
CA VAL A 99 5.49 9.13 2.57
C VAL A 99 6.40 9.86 1.57
N THR A 100 7.05 9.16 0.63
CA THR A 100 7.90 9.78 -0.39
C THR A 100 7.06 10.29 -1.56
N GLY A 101 6.14 11.21 -1.29
CA GLY A 101 5.44 12.04 -2.29
C GLY A 101 4.50 11.33 -3.28
N SER A 102 4.67 10.04 -3.56
CA SER A 102 3.87 9.28 -4.52
C SER A 102 2.64 8.68 -3.83
N ASP A 103 1.46 9.21 -4.16
CA ASP A 103 0.17 8.63 -3.76
C ASP A 103 -0.05 7.16 -4.17
N PRO A 104 0.48 6.64 -5.31
CA PRO A 104 0.25 5.26 -5.73
C PRO A 104 0.70 4.17 -4.74
N ALA A 105 1.56 4.50 -3.76
CA ALA A 105 1.98 3.57 -2.72
C ALA A 105 0.89 3.31 -1.67
N PHE A 106 -0.05 4.25 -1.50
CA PHE A 106 -1.13 4.16 -0.51
C PHE A 106 -2.34 3.40 -1.07
N PRO A 107 -2.99 2.55 -0.26
CA PRO A 107 -4.21 1.88 -0.69
C PRO A 107 -5.36 2.88 -0.72
N ILE A 108 -6.34 2.60 -1.58
CA ILE A 108 -7.57 3.42 -1.67
C ILE A 108 -8.42 3.21 -0.43
N TYR A 109 -8.50 1.95 -0.01
CA TYR A 109 -9.25 1.51 1.15
C TYR A 109 -8.43 0.51 1.94
N TYR A 110 -8.81 0.30 3.19
CA TYR A 110 -8.37 -0.88 3.93
C TYR A 110 -9.55 -1.59 4.57
N ALA A 111 -9.44 -2.89 4.74
CA ALA A 111 -10.33 -3.70 5.55
C ALA A 111 -9.56 -4.38 6.68
N LEU A 112 -10.26 -5.01 7.60
CA LEU A 112 -9.67 -5.79 8.69
C LEU A 112 -10.21 -7.22 8.65
N ASN A 113 -9.33 -8.19 8.85
CA ASN A 113 -9.68 -9.58 9.13
C ASN A 113 -8.94 -10.03 10.39
N ASN A 114 -9.64 -10.28 11.49
CA ASN A 114 -9.04 -10.64 12.78
C ASN A 114 -7.88 -9.72 13.19
N ALA A 115 -8.09 -8.40 13.09
CA ALA A 115 -7.10 -7.34 13.32
C ALA A 115 -5.93 -7.24 12.30
N ARG A 116 -5.85 -8.14 11.32
CA ARG A 116 -4.91 -8.05 10.20
C ARG A 116 -5.44 -7.09 9.12
N PRO A 117 -4.69 -6.05 8.73
CA PRO A 117 -5.09 -5.16 7.66
C PRO A 117 -5.06 -5.84 6.30
N ILE A 118 -6.09 -5.56 5.50
CA ILE A 118 -6.15 -5.87 4.07
C ILE A 118 -6.12 -4.53 3.34
N LEU A 119 -5.03 -4.25 2.63
CA LEU A 119 -4.83 -3.02 1.89
C LEU A 119 -5.35 -3.20 0.46
N VAL A 120 -6.32 -2.37 0.07
CA VAL A 120 -7.04 -2.52 -1.20
C VAL A 120 -6.52 -1.52 -2.23
N TYR A 121 -6.02 -2.05 -3.33
CA TYR A 121 -5.49 -1.31 -4.47
C TYR A 121 -6.32 -1.65 -5.73
N TYR A 122 -6.50 -0.68 -6.61
CA TYR A 122 -6.83 -0.95 -8.01
C TYR A 122 -5.56 -1.03 -8.84
N SER A 123 -5.68 -1.55 -10.06
CA SER A 123 -4.60 -1.54 -11.05
C SER A 123 -3.94 -0.16 -11.17
N HIS A 124 -2.62 -0.14 -11.39
CA HIS A 124 -1.85 1.11 -11.48
C HIS A 124 -2.43 2.07 -12.53
N SER A 125 -2.79 1.56 -13.70
CA SER A 125 -3.43 2.32 -14.77
C SER A 125 -4.75 2.96 -14.34
N PHE A 126 -5.53 2.30 -13.49
CA PHE A 126 -6.78 2.84 -12.97
C PHE A 126 -6.50 3.93 -11.93
N MET A 127 -5.53 3.73 -11.05
CA MET A 127 -5.11 4.72 -10.06
C MET A 127 -4.59 6.00 -10.68
N GLU A 128 -3.75 5.89 -11.73
CA GLU A 128 -3.26 7.04 -12.47
C GLU A 128 -4.40 7.80 -13.16
N ALA A 129 -5.33 7.08 -13.80
CA ALA A 129 -6.49 7.68 -14.48
C ALA A 129 -7.43 8.43 -13.52
N LEU A 130 -7.56 7.97 -12.27
CA LEU A 130 -8.38 8.65 -11.26
C LEU A 130 -7.70 9.88 -10.66
N GLY A 131 -6.37 10.03 -10.79
CA GLY A 131 -5.63 11.18 -10.28
C GLY A 131 -5.83 11.42 -8.78
N ILE A 132 -6.09 10.36 -8.01
CA ILE A 132 -6.38 10.44 -6.57
C ILE A 132 -5.15 10.96 -5.83
N LYS A 133 -5.37 11.98 -5.00
CA LYS A 133 -4.37 12.50 -4.06
C LYS A 133 -4.88 12.36 -2.64
N PHE A 134 -4.11 11.72 -1.77
CA PHE A 134 -4.47 11.57 -0.37
C PHE A 134 -3.91 12.71 0.47
N SER A 135 -4.67 13.17 1.46
CA SER A 135 -4.19 14.21 2.35
C SER A 135 -3.01 13.73 3.19
N HIS A 136 -2.07 14.62 3.49
CA HIS A 136 -0.93 14.27 4.36
C HIS A 136 -1.41 13.73 5.73
N LYS A 137 -2.46 14.36 6.28
CA LYS A 137 -3.09 13.93 7.53
C LYS A 137 -3.64 12.50 7.44
N SER A 138 -4.27 12.15 6.31
CA SER A 138 -4.79 10.81 6.09
C SER A 138 -3.69 9.76 5.99
N LYS A 139 -2.63 10.05 5.21
CA LYS A 139 -1.45 9.19 5.08
C LYS A 139 -0.84 8.89 6.45
N VAL A 140 -0.58 9.94 7.25
CA VAL A 140 -0.01 9.79 8.60
C VAL A 140 -0.93 8.99 9.53
N LYS A 141 -2.25 9.23 9.48
CA LYS A 141 -3.22 8.48 10.30
C LYS A 141 -3.22 7.00 9.94
N PHE A 142 -3.23 6.69 8.65
CA PHE A 142 -3.19 5.32 8.15
C PHE A 142 -1.88 4.62 8.51
N LEU A 143 -0.74 5.28 8.33
CA LEU A 143 0.57 4.72 8.71
C LEU A 143 0.63 4.38 10.20
N LYS A 144 0.09 5.22 11.09
CA LYS A 144 -0.01 4.89 12.52
C LYS A 144 -0.84 3.64 12.82
N GLN A 145 -1.79 3.30 11.96
CA GLN A 145 -2.56 2.06 12.09
C GLN A 145 -1.75 0.87 11.57
N LEU A 146 -1.10 1.05 10.41
CA LEU A 146 -0.25 0.03 9.79
C LEU A 146 0.99 -0.28 10.63
N ASP A 147 1.59 0.72 11.28
CA ASP A 147 2.77 0.60 12.12
C ASP A 147 2.62 -0.40 13.26
N LYS A 148 1.38 -0.64 13.71
CA LYS A 148 1.08 -1.60 14.79
C LYS A 148 1.25 -3.05 14.37
N VAL A 149 1.26 -3.30 13.06
CA VAL A 149 1.35 -4.63 12.48
C VAL A 149 2.62 -4.80 11.64
N LEU A 150 3.45 -3.77 11.52
CA LEU A 150 4.71 -3.78 10.77
C LEU A 150 5.90 -4.03 11.71
N PRO A 151 7.05 -4.51 11.18
CA PRO A 151 8.24 -4.76 11.97
C PRO A 151 8.59 -3.58 12.85
N THR A 152 8.97 -3.87 14.09
CA THR A 152 9.45 -2.84 15.01
C THR A 152 10.70 -2.20 14.37
N PRO A 153 10.78 -0.86 14.28
CA PRO A 153 11.98 -0.21 13.80
C PRO A 153 13.15 -0.52 14.72
N GLU A 154 14.29 -0.83 14.11
CA GLU A 154 15.55 -1.10 14.79
C GLU A 154 16.61 -0.06 14.41
N LYS A 155 17.67 -0.01 15.18
CA LYS A 155 18.84 0.80 14.85
C LYS A 155 19.78 -0.02 13.97
N GLU A 156 20.01 0.44 12.74
CA GLU A 156 20.94 -0.21 11.83
C GLU A 156 22.17 0.66 11.55
N VAL A 157 23.33 0.00 11.53
CA VAL A 157 24.60 0.63 11.22
C VAL A 157 25.23 -0.07 10.03
N GLY A 158 25.08 0.54 8.87
CA GLY A 158 25.71 0.08 7.63
C GLY A 158 27.23 0.26 7.68
N ARG A 159 27.98 -0.79 7.33
CA ARG A 159 29.44 -0.76 7.23
C ARG A 159 29.91 -1.20 5.83
N ASN A 160 30.99 -0.62 5.35
CA ASN A 160 31.63 -1.07 4.10
C ASN A 160 32.52 -2.31 4.33
N GLU A 161 33.12 -2.84 3.26
CA GLU A 161 34.01 -4.01 3.31
C GLU A 161 35.24 -3.84 4.23
N LYS A 162 35.64 -2.59 4.50
CA LYS A 162 36.74 -2.24 5.40
C LYS A 162 36.29 -2.10 6.86
N GLY A 163 35.00 -2.28 7.15
CA GLY A 163 34.41 -2.15 8.49
C GLY A 163 34.08 -0.70 8.90
N GLU A 164 34.27 0.27 8.01
CA GLU A 164 33.97 1.69 8.25
C GLU A 164 32.47 1.93 8.19
N VAL A 165 31.94 2.76 9.08
CA VAL A 165 30.51 3.10 9.10
C VAL A 165 30.19 4.02 7.92
N VAL A 166 29.27 3.58 7.06
CA VAL A 166 28.81 4.35 5.89
C VAL A 166 27.44 5.01 6.12
N PHE A 167 26.60 4.43 6.99
CA PHE A 167 25.36 5.07 7.43
C PHE A 167 24.94 4.60 8.83
N ARG A 168 24.05 5.38 9.46
CA ARG A 168 23.30 5.02 10.67
C ARG A 168 21.85 5.40 10.46
N ILE A 169 20.94 4.45 10.67
CA ILE A 169 19.49 4.63 10.55
C ILE A 169 18.88 4.19 11.87
N ASP A 170 18.20 5.10 12.57
CA ASP A 170 17.61 4.81 13.88
C ASP A 170 16.20 4.19 13.80
N ASP A 171 15.57 4.24 12.62
CA ASP A 171 14.22 3.76 12.31
C ASP A 171 14.21 2.70 11.21
N PHE A 172 15.27 1.88 11.15
CA PHE A 172 15.43 0.87 10.12
C PHE A 172 14.39 -0.24 10.29
N ARG A 173 13.57 -0.45 9.27
CA ARG A 173 12.70 -1.63 9.20
C ARG A 173 13.25 -2.55 8.13
N PRO A 174 13.64 -3.78 8.50
CA PRO A 174 14.16 -4.70 7.51
C PRO A 174 13.13 -4.99 6.42
N GLN A 175 13.53 -4.80 5.17
CA GLN A 175 12.81 -5.29 3.99
C GLN A 175 13.59 -6.51 3.50
N HIS A 176 13.38 -7.68 4.10
CA HIS A 176 14.27 -8.81 3.85
C HIS A 176 13.99 -9.44 2.47
N VAL A 177 15.02 -9.53 1.64
CA VAL A 177 15.26 -10.70 0.79
C VAL A 177 16.47 -11.40 1.39
N THR A 178 16.24 -12.45 2.18
CA THR A 178 17.32 -13.26 2.76
C THR A 178 17.84 -14.23 1.71
N PHE A 179 19.04 -13.99 1.18
CA PHE A 179 19.78 -15.02 0.44
C PHE A 179 20.70 -15.75 1.43
N GLY A 180 20.67 -17.08 1.40
CA GLY A 180 21.26 -17.97 2.39
C GLY A 180 22.68 -17.61 2.89
N LEU A 181 22.88 -17.91 4.18
CA LEU A 181 24.06 -17.72 5.05
C LEU A 181 24.38 -16.27 5.46
N ASN A 182 23.73 -15.84 6.56
CA ASN A 182 24.03 -14.77 7.53
C ASN A 182 24.64 -13.47 6.99
N LYS A 183 24.20 -13.02 5.82
CA LYS A 183 24.57 -11.73 5.26
C LYS A 183 23.33 -11.04 4.71
N THR A 184 23.05 -9.86 5.25
CA THR A 184 22.00 -8.99 4.73
C THR A 184 22.65 -7.97 3.81
N ILE A 185 22.21 -7.92 2.55
CA ILE A 185 22.70 -6.95 1.56
C ILE A 185 21.61 -5.91 1.34
N TYR A 186 21.91 -4.65 1.63
CA TYR A 186 21.02 -3.51 1.39
C TYR A 186 21.42 -2.80 0.10
N LEU A 187 20.44 -2.53 -0.77
CA LEU A 187 20.57 -1.65 -1.93
C LEU A 187 20.13 -0.23 -1.52
N LEU A 188 21.03 0.75 -1.62
CA LEU A 188 20.77 2.15 -1.29
C LEU A 188 20.12 2.88 -2.48
N ARG A 189 19.49 4.03 -2.20
CA ARG A 189 18.80 4.87 -3.21
C ARG A 189 19.70 5.37 -4.34
N ASP A 190 21.00 5.45 -4.10
CA ASP A 190 22.02 5.80 -5.10
C ASP A 190 22.55 4.58 -5.89
N SER A 191 21.90 3.42 -5.73
CA SER A 191 22.28 2.12 -6.30
C SER A 191 23.58 1.50 -5.73
N SER A 192 24.10 2.01 -4.61
CA SER A 192 25.22 1.37 -3.91
C SER A 192 24.76 0.25 -2.96
N TYR A 193 25.68 -0.62 -2.53
CA TYR A 193 25.38 -1.78 -1.69
C TYR A 193 26.06 -1.68 -0.32
N VAL A 194 25.35 -2.11 0.72
CA VAL A 194 25.89 -2.28 2.08
C VAL A 194 25.65 -3.68 2.57
N ILE A 195 26.68 -4.30 3.14
CA ILE A 195 26.62 -5.68 3.63
C ILE A 195 26.68 -5.65 5.15
N SER A 196 25.56 -6.01 5.79
CA SER A 196 25.50 -6.23 7.23
C SER A 196 25.76 -7.71 7.52
N LYS A 197 26.71 -7.97 8.43
CA LYS A 197 26.95 -9.31 8.98
C LYS A 197 26.27 -9.33 10.33
N GLU A 198 25.42 -10.31 10.55
CA GLU A 198 24.84 -10.54 11.87
C GLU A 198 25.97 -10.75 12.89
N ARG A 199 25.82 -10.16 14.08
CA ARG A 199 26.72 -10.48 15.19
C ARG A 199 26.42 -11.91 15.60
N GLU A 200 27.43 -12.79 15.51
CA GLU A 200 27.42 -14.04 16.26
C GLU A 200 27.32 -13.67 17.76
N TYR A 201 26.24 -14.12 18.42
CA TYR A 201 26.05 -14.00 19.86
C TYR A 201 26.93 -14.98 20.63
#